data_AF-A0A383BH68-F1
#
_entry.id   AF-A0A383BH68-F1
#
_cell.length_a   1.000
_cell.length_b   1.000
_cell.length_c   1.000
_cell.angle_alpha   90.00
_cell.angle_beta   90.00
_cell.angle_gamma   90.00
#
_symmetry.space_group_name_H-M   'P 1'
#
loop_
_entity.id
_entity.type
_entity.pdbx_description
1 polymer ?
#
loop_
_entity_poly.entity_id
_entity_poly.type
_entity_poly.pdbx_seq_one_letter_code
_entity_poly.pdbx_strand_id
1 'polypeptide(L)'
;NEDLCTDTAAVTGSVLNSDDADDACTSNAYADYCVDSDDDDHSDAITSEGICTDHADSYFASDDDCGVDTDDTVYCLSNTFNAYYVDTDSDDLGGELANAYLCSDDADASWELNNEDEDDACTSNEYQDWCADTDSDGLGGALTNDELCTDTTEVTGSVNNCNDNDDACNSNEYQDWYLDADGDDLGSDTITDEDLCTDDDGATGSVLNSDDADDACTSNEYQDWYLDADGDDLGSDIITNADLCT
;
A
#
# COMPACT_ATOMS: atom_id res chain seq x y z
N ASN A 1 11.00 78.82 71.91
CA ASN A 1 9.72 78.54 72.60
C ASN A 1 8.67 79.50 72.11
N GLU A 2 8.15 79.23 70.94
CA GLU A 2 6.72 79.38 70.71
C GLU A 2 6.26 78.01 70.20
N ASP A 3 5.24 77.50 70.88
CA ASP A 3 4.74 76.14 70.84
C ASP A 3 4.28 75.75 69.43
N LEU A 4 4.95 74.75 68.85
CA LEU A 4 4.40 74.04 67.71
C LEU A 4 3.25 73.17 68.23
N CYS A 5 2.02 73.53 67.86
CA CYS A 5 0.81 72.76 68.15
C CYS A 5 1.00 71.27 67.85
N THR A 6 0.91 70.42 68.88
CA THR A 6 0.91 68.95 68.76
C THR A 6 -0.51 68.36 68.75
N ASP A 7 -1.53 69.17 68.47
CA ASP A 7 -2.94 68.78 68.49
C ASP A 7 -3.55 68.45 67.11
N THR A 8 -2.87 68.77 66.01
CA THR A 8 -3.28 68.30 64.67
C THR A 8 -2.74 66.90 64.43
N ALA A 9 -3.49 65.91 64.92
CA ALA A 9 -3.10 64.50 64.84
C ALA A 9 -3.15 63.90 63.42
N ALA A 10 -3.83 64.56 62.47
CA ALA A 10 -3.84 64.18 61.05
C ALA A 10 -4.41 65.33 60.20
N VAL A 11 -3.76 65.60 59.06
CA VAL A 11 -4.41 66.27 57.92
C VAL A 11 -5.00 65.14 57.08
N THR A 12 -6.30 65.18 56.80
CA THR A 12 -6.96 64.15 55.99
C THR A 12 -6.27 64.06 54.63
N GLY A 13 -5.71 62.89 54.31
CA GLY A 13 -4.98 62.64 53.07
C GLY A 13 -3.47 62.90 53.12
N SER A 14 -2.83 63.01 54.29
CA SER A 14 -1.37 63.18 54.38
C SER A 14 -0.73 62.29 55.46
N VAL A 15 0.51 61.84 55.20
CA VAL A 15 1.35 61.04 56.10
C VAL A 15 2.63 61.80 56.49
N LEU A 16 3.38 61.30 57.49
CA LEU A 16 4.56 61.97 58.05
C LEU A 16 5.90 61.52 57.45
N ASN A 17 5.90 60.62 56.47
CA ASN A 17 7.08 60.24 55.69
C ASN A 17 6.95 60.71 54.23
N SER A 18 8.07 60.70 53.51
CA SER A 18 8.15 61.07 52.08
C SER A 18 8.83 59.93 51.30
N ASP A 19 8.51 58.69 51.67
CA ASP A 19 9.12 57.49 51.11
C ASP A 19 8.41 57.02 49.84
N ASP A 20 7.29 57.65 49.52
CA ASP A 20 6.54 57.47 48.28
C ASP A 20 7.15 58.35 47.18
N ALA A 21 7.76 57.72 46.18
CA ALA A 21 8.44 58.40 45.08
C ALA A 21 7.47 58.83 43.98
N ASP A 22 6.27 58.24 43.93
CA ASP A 22 5.18 58.62 43.03
C ASP A 22 3.83 58.53 43.76
N ASP A 23 3.36 59.68 44.24
CA ASP A 23 2.10 59.87 44.99
C ASP A 23 0.83 59.43 44.22
N ALA A 24 0.96 59.07 42.94
CA ALA A 24 -0.10 58.49 42.12
C ALA A 24 -0.15 56.95 42.15
N CYS A 25 0.86 56.29 42.73
CA CYS A 25 1.04 54.85 42.78
C CYS A 25 1.12 54.41 44.25
N THR A 26 0.33 53.43 44.66
CA THR A 26 0.31 52.99 46.09
C THR A 26 1.53 52.15 46.48
N SER A 27 2.36 51.79 45.50
CA SER A 27 3.64 51.08 45.65
C SER A 27 4.74 51.85 44.90
N ASN A 28 6.03 51.63 45.20
CA ASN A 28 7.12 52.19 44.36
C ASN A 28 7.57 51.21 43.27
N ALA A 29 6.68 50.32 42.80
CA ALA A 29 7.00 49.24 41.88
C ALA A 29 6.31 49.44 40.52
N TYR A 30 7.06 49.18 39.46
CA TYR A 30 6.64 49.35 38.07
C TYR A 30 6.98 48.09 37.27
N ALA A 31 6.11 47.75 36.33
CA ALA A 31 6.31 46.69 35.36
C ALA A 31 5.83 47.16 33.98
N ASP A 32 6.32 46.49 32.93
CA ASP A 32 5.70 46.57 31.61
C ASP A 32 4.58 45.51 31.56
N TYR A 33 3.71 45.57 30.55
CA TYR A 33 2.57 44.68 30.43
C TYR A 33 2.30 44.33 28.96
N CYS A 34 1.89 43.08 28.74
CA CYS A 34 1.35 42.57 27.48
C CYS A 34 -0.11 42.13 27.66
N VAL A 35 -0.78 41.94 26.52
CA VAL A 35 -2.14 41.39 26.43
C VAL A 35 -2.07 40.06 25.71
N ASP A 36 -3.08 39.24 25.92
CA ASP A 36 -3.40 38.08 25.10
C ASP A 36 -4.54 38.53 24.19
N SER A 37 -4.26 38.70 22.90
CA SER A 37 -5.20 39.30 21.95
C SER A 37 -6.23 38.33 21.41
N ASP A 38 -5.91 37.04 21.34
CA ASP A 38 -6.78 36.00 20.80
C ASP A 38 -7.43 35.12 21.87
N ASP A 39 -7.13 35.39 23.14
CA ASP A 39 -7.65 34.77 24.37
C ASP A 39 -7.18 33.31 24.57
N ASP A 40 -6.00 32.93 24.08
CA ASP A 40 -5.47 31.55 24.12
C ASP A 40 -4.50 31.23 25.28
N ASP A 41 -4.40 32.14 26.25
CA ASP A 41 -3.49 32.12 27.39
C ASP A 41 -1.99 32.29 27.04
N HIS A 42 -1.64 32.66 25.79
CA HIS A 42 -0.30 33.13 25.41
C HIS A 42 -0.32 34.62 25.15
N SER A 43 0.78 35.29 25.46
CA SER A 43 0.82 36.75 25.44
C SER A 43 1.56 37.29 24.23
N ASP A 44 1.00 38.36 23.67
CA ASP A 44 1.59 39.19 22.64
C ASP A 44 2.86 39.91 23.15
N ALA A 45 3.51 40.64 22.24
CA ALA A 45 4.54 41.60 22.61
C ALA A 45 4.07 42.66 23.62
N ILE A 46 5.01 43.24 24.37
CA ILE A 46 4.76 44.32 25.34
C ILE A 46 3.96 45.47 24.68
N THR A 47 2.82 45.81 25.28
CA THR A 47 1.92 46.87 24.78
C THR A 47 1.96 48.14 25.62
N SER A 48 2.40 48.04 26.88
CA SER A 48 2.47 49.17 27.81
C SER A 48 3.71 49.08 28.70
N GLU A 49 4.47 50.17 28.85
CA GLU A 49 5.72 50.20 29.63
C GLU A 49 5.58 51.09 30.87
N GLY A 50 6.25 50.70 31.97
CA GLY A 50 6.38 51.53 33.17
C GLY A 50 5.07 51.85 33.86
N ILE A 51 4.16 50.88 33.97
CA ILE A 51 2.88 51.01 34.68
C ILE A 51 3.04 50.56 36.14
N CYS A 52 2.39 51.28 37.05
CA CYS A 52 2.35 50.96 38.47
C CYS A 52 1.73 49.57 38.70
N THR A 53 2.40 48.72 39.50
CA THR A 53 1.98 47.31 39.69
C THR A 53 0.68 47.12 40.49
N ASP A 54 0.09 48.20 40.99
CA ASP A 54 -1.18 48.16 41.74
C ASP A 54 -2.44 48.21 40.84
N HIS A 55 -2.27 48.38 39.53
CA HIS A 55 -3.35 48.45 38.53
C HIS A 55 -3.57 47.14 37.75
N ALA A 56 -3.17 46.01 38.33
CA ALA A 56 -3.20 44.69 37.69
C ALA A 56 -4.64 44.11 37.56
N ASP A 57 -5.45 44.68 36.67
CA ASP A 57 -6.53 43.91 36.02
C ASP A 57 -5.93 43.22 34.77
N SER A 58 -6.43 42.04 34.38
CA SER A 58 -6.23 41.24 33.13
C SER A 58 -4.95 41.38 32.26
N TYR A 59 -3.83 41.89 32.76
CA TYR A 59 -2.57 42.06 32.03
C TYR A 59 -1.53 41.06 32.52
N PHE A 60 -0.80 40.43 31.60
CA PHE A 60 0.39 39.63 31.93
C PHE A 60 1.53 40.61 32.25
N ALA A 61 2.09 40.52 33.47
CA ALA A 61 3.21 41.36 33.87
C ALA A 61 4.46 40.95 33.07
N SER A 62 5.23 41.93 32.58
CA SER A 62 6.36 41.77 31.65
C SER A 62 7.64 41.18 32.25
N ASP A 63 7.53 40.15 33.08
CA ASP A 63 8.68 39.28 33.32
C ASP A 63 9.01 38.51 32.01
N ASP A 64 9.58 37.29 32.07
CA ASP A 64 9.87 36.48 30.87
C ASP A 64 8.60 35.97 30.12
N ASP A 65 7.43 36.52 30.46
CA ASP A 65 6.09 36.05 30.10
C ASP A 65 5.43 36.88 28.99
N CYS A 66 6.13 37.84 28.33
CA CYS A 66 5.60 38.61 27.19
C CYS A 66 6.21 38.20 25.85
N GLY A 67 5.41 38.21 24.79
CA GLY A 67 5.82 37.85 23.43
C GLY A 67 6.15 36.36 23.30
N VAL A 68 5.41 35.55 24.04
CA VAL A 68 5.55 34.08 24.02
C VAL A 68 4.57 33.43 23.06
N ASP A 69 3.53 34.14 22.63
CA ASP A 69 2.63 33.71 21.57
C ASP A 69 3.38 33.63 20.23
N THR A 70 3.12 32.55 19.51
CA THR A 70 3.65 32.31 18.17
C THR A 70 2.84 33.04 17.09
N ASP A 71 1.53 33.21 17.28
CA ASP A 71 0.63 33.91 16.36
C ASP A 71 -0.49 34.63 17.11
N ASP A 72 -0.22 35.90 17.47
CA ASP A 72 -1.11 36.86 18.15
C ASP A 72 -2.53 37.06 17.53
N THR A 73 -2.84 36.36 16.42
CA THR A 73 -4.12 36.48 15.71
C THR A 73 -4.94 35.20 15.67
N VAL A 74 -4.41 34.07 16.15
CA VAL A 74 -5.02 32.75 16.00
C VAL A 74 -5.01 31.98 17.31
N TYR A 75 -6.20 31.93 17.95
CA TYR A 75 -6.40 31.19 19.19
C TYR A 75 -5.80 29.78 19.12
N CYS A 76 -4.78 29.51 19.93
CA CYS A 76 -4.06 28.24 19.97
C CYS A 76 -3.49 27.92 21.36
N LEU A 77 -4.25 27.22 22.20
CA LEU A 77 -3.83 26.82 23.56
C LEU A 77 -2.46 26.09 23.60
N SER A 78 -2.17 25.26 22.61
CA SER A 78 -0.91 24.53 22.47
C SER A 78 0.27 25.41 22.02
N ASN A 79 0.00 26.60 21.49
CA ASN A 79 0.96 27.54 20.92
C ASN A 79 1.95 26.86 19.96
N THR A 80 1.43 25.87 19.23
CA THR A 80 2.20 25.01 18.34
C THR A 80 1.47 24.90 17.02
N PHE A 81 2.11 25.39 15.97
CA PHE A 81 1.57 25.38 14.62
C PHE A 81 2.39 24.45 13.72
N ASN A 82 1.69 23.60 12.98
CA ASN A 82 2.33 22.64 12.08
C ASN A 82 1.73 22.70 10.68
N ALA A 83 2.46 22.11 9.74
CA ALA A 83 1.90 21.63 8.51
C ALA A 83 1.37 20.21 8.73
N TYR A 84 0.21 19.92 8.15
CA TYR A 84 -0.48 18.66 8.22
C TYR A 84 -0.74 18.13 6.81
N TYR A 85 -0.63 16.82 6.64
CA TYR A 85 -0.83 16.10 5.40
C TYR A 85 -1.96 15.09 5.59
N VAL A 86 -2.75 14.86 4.55
CA VAL A 86 -3.85 13.90 4.61
C VAL A 86 -3.25 12.49 4.70
N ASP A 87 -3.80 11.65 5.57
CA ASP A 87 -3.60 10.20 5.58
C ASP A 87 -4.95 9.56 5.18
N THR A 88 -5.02 9.07 3.95
CA THR A 88 -6.28 8.54 3.38
C THR A 88 -6.49 7.06 3.67
N ASP A 89 -5.43 6.26 3.79
CA ASP A 89 -5.50 4.81 3.95
C ASP A 89 -5.19 4.30 5.36
N SER A 90 -4.87 5.23 6.27
CA SER A 90 -4.67 5.05 7.71
C SER A 90 -3.42 4.24 8.07
N ASP A 91 -2.31 4.50 7.39
CA ASP A 91 -1.00 3.88 7.65
C ASP A 91 -0.04 4.75 8.50
N ASP A 92 -0.52 5.90 8.97
CA ASP A 92 0.24 6.93 9.70
C ASP A 92 1.31 7.65 8.85
N LEU A 93 1.26 7.54 7.52
CA LEU A 93 2.02 8.32 6.55
C LEU A 93 1.10 9.35 5.88
N GLY A 94 1.57 10.59 5.80
CA GLY A 94 0.83 11.67 5.16
C GLY A 94 1.25 11.85 3.72
N GLY A 95 0.28 12.02 2.82
CA GLY A 95 0.48 12.35 1.42
C GLY A 95 0.29 13.84 1.12
N GLU A 96 -0.85 14.20 0.52
CA GLU A 96 -1.09 15.58 0.06
C GLU A 96 -1.22 16.58 1.23
N LEU A 97 -0.72 17.81 1.06
CA LEU A 97 -0.80 18.86 2.07
C LEU A 97 -2.26 19.23 2.40
N ALA A 98 -2.71 18.92 3.61
CA ALA A 98 -4.02 19.28 4.11
C ALA A 98 -4.09 20.74 4.55
N ASN A 99 -3.12 21.17 5.36
CA ASN A 99 -2.98 22.55 5.81
C ASN A 99 -1.51 22.89 6.08
N ALA A 100 -1.04 24.06 5.62
CA ALA A 100 0.35 24.48 5.78
C ALA A 100 0.66 25.07 7.17
N TYR A 101 -0.36 25.53 7.88
CA TYR A 101 -0.20 26.26 9.14
C TYR A 101 -1.52 26.20 9.93
N LEU A 102 -1.60 25.25 10.86
CA LEU A 102 -2.75 25.05 11.73
C LEU A 102 -2.30 24.84 13.17
N CYS A 103 -3.07 25.40 14.11
CA CYS A 103 -2.91 25.11 15.52
C CYS A 103 -3.06 23.62 15.78
N SER A 104 -2.18 23.05 16.59
CA SER A 104 -2.18 21.60 16.85
C SER A 104 -3.46 21.10 17.53
N ASP A 105 -4.18 21.99 18.21
CA ASP A 105 -5.46 21.66 18.87
C ASP A 105 -6.63 21.48 17.88
N ASP A 106 -6.48 21.98 16.65
CA ASP A 106 -7.51 21.95 15.60
C ASP A 106 -7.25 20.88 14.53
N ALA A 107 -6.17 20.10 14.66
CA ALA A 107 -5.80 19.07 13.68
C ALA A 107 -6.86 17.96 13.59
N ASP A 108 -7.17 17.53 12.37
CA ASP A 108 -8.01 16.35 12.16
C ASP A 108 -7.26 15.07 12.55
N ALA A 109 -7.98 14.04 12.96
CA ALA A 109 -7.39 12.76 13.36
C ALA A 109 -6.91 11.92 12.17
N SER A 110 -7.32 12.26 10.93
CA SER A 110 -6.84 11.63 9.70
C SER A 110 -5.70 12.42 9.03
N TRP A 111 -5.01 13.28 9.79
CA TRP A 111 -3.91 14.10 9.27
C TRP A 111 -2.62 13.83 10.02
N GLU A 112 -1.53 13.73 9.27
CA GLU A 112 -0.21 13.44 9.77
C GLU A 112 0.73 14.63 9.66
N LEU A 113 1.79 14.62 10.48
CA LEU A 113 2.83 15.66 10.51
C LEU A 113 3.95 15.42 9.49
N ASN A 114 3.90 14.30 8.78
CA ASN A 114 4.91 13.88 7.81
C ASN A 114 4.34 13.95 6.38
N ASN A 115 5.22 14.04 5.40
CA ASN A 115 4.90 13.93 3.97
C ASN A 115 5.74 12.78 3.42
N GLU A 116 5.45 11.59 3.92
CA GLU A 116 6.22 10.37 3.66
C GLU A 116 5.42 9.34 2.86
N ASP A 117 4.20 9.71 2.40
CA ASP A 117 3.40 8.88 1.52
C ASP A 117 3.35 9.40 0.08
N GLU A 118 3.98 8.65 -0.84
CA GLU A 118 3.96 8.99 -2.27
C GLU A 118 2.67 8.53 -2.97
N ASP A 119 1.99 7.49 -2.44
CA ASP A 119 0.70 6.98 -2.90
C ASP A 119 -0.21 6.75 -1.71
N ASP A 120 -0.90 7.82 -1.29
CA ASP A 120 -1.83 7.90 -0.16
C ASP A 120 -3.02 6.91 -0.20
N ALA A 121 -3.09 6.06 -1.23
CA ALA A 121 -4.04 4.96 -1.32
C ALA A 121 -3.39 3.58 -1.08
N CYS A 122 -2.09 3.55 -0.75
CA CYS A 122 -1.26 2.36 -0.57
C CYS A 122 -0.50 2.38 0.76
N THR A 123 -0.88 1.51 1.70
CA THR A 123 -0.50 1.56 3.13
C THR A 123 0.96 1.22 3.45
N SER A 124 1.85 1.21 2.45
CA SER A 124 3.24 0.77 2.63
C SER A 124 4.27 1.47 1.73
N ASN A 125 3.87 2.26 0.73
CA ASN A 125 4.78 2.71 -0.35
C ASN A 125 5.58 1.58 -1.05
N GLU A 126 5.15 0.33 -0.88
CA GLU A 126 5.75 -0.82 -1.56
C GLU A 126 4.84 -1.25 -2.72
N TYR A 127 5.48 -1.54 -3.85
CA TYR A 127 4.82 -1.94 -5.09
C TYR A 127 5.35 -3.28 -5.57
N GLN A 128 4.50 -4.01 -6.29
CA GLN A 128 4.81 -5.31 -6.84
C GLN A 128 4.22 -5.49 -8.24
N ASP A 129 4.95 -6.22 -9.06
CA ASP A 129 4.49 -6.59 -10.40
C ASP A 129 3.59 -7.82 -10.33
N TRP A 130 2.68 -7.90 -11.29
CA TRP A 130 1.85 -9.07 -11.52
C TRP A 130 2.04 -9.56 -12.96
N CYS A 131 2.11 -10.88 -13.10
CA CYS A 131 2.27 -11.57 -14.36
C CYS A 131 1.13 -12.55 -14.57
N ALA A 132 0.72 -12.73 -15.82
CA ALA A 132 -0.34 -13.65 -16.21
C ALA A 132 0.00 -15.07 -15.77
N ASP A 133 -1.00 -15.78 -15.23
CA ASP A 133 -0.94 -17.20 -14.87
C ASP A 133 -2.00 -17.90 -15.71
N THR A 134 -1.69 -18.09 -16.98
CA THR A 134 -2.61 -18.49 -18.04
C THR A 134 -2.92 -19.99 -17.96
N ASP A 135 -1.94 -20.80 -17.60
CA ASP A 135 -2.08 -22.25 -17.44
C ASP A 135 -2.42 -22.68 -15.99
N SER A 136 -2.46 -21.71 -15.06
CA SER A 136 -2.88 -21.90 -13.67
C SER A 136 -1.94 -22.78 -12.83
N ASP A 137 -0.65 -22.77 -13.13
CA ASP A 137 0.38 -23.49 -12.37
C ASP A 137 0.91 -22.68 -11.15
N GLY A 138 0.58 -21.38 -11.08
CA GLY A 138 0.99 -20.46 -10.03
C GLY A 138 2.32 -19.75 -10.28
N LEU A 139 2.90 -19.91 -11.46
CA LEU A 139 4.05 -19.16 -11.98
C LEU A 139 3.56 -18.18 -13.04
N GLY A 140 3.99 -16.92 -12.94
CA GLY A 140 3.54 -15.91 -13.88
C GLY A 140 4.47 -15.77 -15.07
N GLY A 141 3.91 -15.64 -16.26
CA GLY A 141 4.63 -15.35 -17.50
C GLY A 141 4.73 -13.86 -17.80
N ALA A 142 3.90 -13.39 -18.73
CA ALA A 142 3.97 -12.00 -19.21
C ALA A 142 3.43 -11.00 -18.18
N LEU A 143 4.10 -9.86 -18.02
CA LEU A 143 3.62 -8.75 -17.19
C LEU A 143 2.22 -8.30 -17.60
N THR A 144 1.29 -8.27 -16.63
CA THR A 144 -0.09 -7.80 -16.78
C THR A 144 -0.28 -6.46 -16.11
N ASN A 145 0.33 -6.27 -14.93
CA ASN A 145 0.33 -5.04 -14.17
C ASN A 145 1.74 -4.78 -13.63
N ASP A 146 2.20 -3.56 -13.82
CA ASP A 146 3.51 -3.06 -13.41
C ASP A 146 3.32 -2.13 -12.21
N GLU A 147 4.19 -2.25 -11.20
CA GLU A 147 4.23 -1.38 -10.01
C GLU A 147 2.86 -1.19 -9.31
N LEU A 148 2.14 -2.29 -9.06
CA LEU A 148 0.86 -2.23 -8.36
C LEU A 148 1.08 -2.20 -6.84
N CYS A 149 0.32 -1.38 -6.11
CA CYS A 149 0.40 -1.33 -4.65
C CYS A 149 0.31 -2.72 -4.01
N THR A 150 1.18 -3.00 -3.04
CA THR A 150 1.26 -4.29 -2.32
C THR A 150 0.00 -4.61 -1.50
N ASP A 151 -0.86 -3.63 -1.22
CA ASP A 151 -2.20 -3.86 -0.65
C ASP A 151 -3.11 -4.62 -1.60
N THR A 152 -2.80 -4.62 -2.90
CA THR A 152 -3.50 -5.47 -3.85
C THR A 152 -3.11 -6.93 -3.60
N THR A 153 -4.01 -7.70 -3.02
CA THR A 153 -3.77 -9.11 -2.70
C THR A 153 -4.11 -10.09 -3.83
N GLU A 154 -4.87 -9.65 -4.85
CA GLU A 154 -5.31 -10.50 -5.96
C GLU A 154 -5.52 -9.69 -7.23
N VAL A 155 -4.97 -10.18 -8.34
CA VAL A 155 -5.32 -9.76 -9.70
C VAL A 155 -5.80 -11.01 -10.44
N THR A 156 -7.03 -10.98 -10.95
CA THR A 156 -7.65 -12.15 -11.58
C THR A 156 -6.82 -12.66 -12.76
N GLY A 157 -6.42 -13.94 -12.71
CA GLY A 157 -5.63 -14.59 -13.75
C GLY A 157 -4.16 -14.15 -13.75
N SER A 158 -3.64 -13.68 -12.61
CA SER A 158 -2.25 -13.27 -12.48
C SER A 158 -1.71 -13.64 -11.10
N VAL A 159 -0.39 -13.74 -11.01
CA VAL A 159 0.37 -13.99 -9.78
C VAL A 159 1.50 -12.97 -9.63
N ASN A 160 2.01 -12.81 -8.42
CA ASN A 160 3.05 -11.83 -8.07
C ASN A 160 4.48 -12.35 -8.29
N ASN A 161 4.64 -13.30 -9.22
CA ASN A 161 5.94 -13.79 -9.64
C ASN A 161 5.95 -13.87 -11.16
N CYS A 162 7.09 -13.56 -11.77
CA CYS A 162 7.23 -13.47 -13.23
C CYS A 162 8.31 -14.44 -13.69
N ASN A 163 8.15 -15.70 -13.30
CA ASN A 163 9.18 -16.73 -13.40
C ASN A 163 8.81 -17.88 -14.33
N ASP A 164 7.67 -17.78 -15.03
CA ASP A 164 7.28 -18.76 -16.03
C ASP A 164 7.84 -18.38 -17.40
N ASN A 165 8.61 -19.31 -17.98
CA ASN A 165 9.13 -19.12 -19.33
C ASN A 165 8.10 -19.52 -20.39
N ASP A 166 7.09 -20.31 -20.01
CA ASP A 166 6.11 -20.89 -20.90
C ASP A 166 4.73 -20.97 -20.24
N ASP A 167 4.14 -19.79 -20.11
CA ASP A 167 2.82 -19.52 -19.53
C ASP A 167 1.66 -20.00 -20.42
N ALA A 168 1.82 -21.17 -21.00
CA ALA A 168 0.82 -21.90 -21.78
C ALA A 168 0.83 -23.40 -21.45
N CYS A 169 1.81 -23.88 -20.68
CA CYS A 169 2.04 -25.29 -20.39
C CYS A 169 2.58 -25.49 -18.97
N ASN A 170 1.74 -25.97 -18.06
CA ASN A 170 2.07 -26.05 -16.64
C ASN A 170 3.28 -26.97 -16.37
N SER A 171 3.45 -28.02 -17.15
CA SER A 171 4.56 -28.96 -17.00
C SER A 171 5.86 -28.44 -17.58
N ASN A 172 5.79 -27.49 -18.52
CA ASN A 172 6.90 -27.14 -19.43
C ASN A 172 7.50 -28.37 -20.17
N GLU A 173 6.73 -29.46 -20.30
CA GLU A 173 7.12 -30.68 -20.99
C GLU A 173 6.27 -30.85 -22.25
N TYR A 174 6.91 -31.32 -23.33
CA TYR A 174 6.33 -31.38 -24.67
C TYR A 174 6.56 -32.74 -25.31
N GLN A 175 5.58 -33.20 -26.10
CA GLN A 175 5.64 -34.47 -26.82
C GLN A 175 4.83 -34.45 -28.12
N ASP A 176 5.24 -35.29 -29.07
CA ASP A 176 4.50 -35.52 -30.31
C ASP A 176 3.42 -36.58 -30.12
N TRP A 177 2.30 -36.41 -30.83
CA TRP A 177 1.21 -37.37 -30.92
C TRP A 177 1.05 -37.89 -32.34
N TYR A 178 0.69 -39.15 -32.47
CA TYR A 178 0.65 -39.91 -33.71
C TYR A 178 -0.74 -40.50 -33.93
N LEU A 179 -1.22 -40.51 -35.18
CA LEU A 179 -2.54 -41.02 -35.53
C LEU A 179 -2.63 -42.54 -35.30
N ASP A 180 -3.59 -42.97 -34.50
CA ASP A 180 -4.04 -44.36 -34.35
C ASP A 180 -5.36 -44.51 -35.13
N ALA A 181 -5.27 -45.05 -36.35
CA ALA A 181 -6.38 -45.06 -37.30
C ALA A 181 -7.39 -46.20 -37.07
N ASP A 182 -6.96 -47.29 -36.45
CA ASP A 182 -7.79 -48.48 -36.26
C ASP A 182 -8.08 -48.83 -34.79
N GLY A 183 -7.46 -48.12 -33.85
CA GLY A 183 -7.77 -48.12 -32.43
C GLY A 183 -7.06 -49.21 -31.64
N ASP A 184 -5.85 -49.60 -32.03
CA ASP A 184 -5.06 -50.65 -31.38
C ASP A 184 -3.97 -50.14 -30.41
N ASP A 185 -3.95 -48.83 -30.19
CA ASP A 185 -2.99 -48.08 -29.39
C ASP A 185 -1.55 -47.98 -30.00
N LEU A 186 -1.38 -48.36 -31.27
CA LEU A 186 -0.15 -48.14 -32.05
C LEU A 186 -0.37 -46.97 -33.03
N GLY A 187 0.56 -46.04 -33.04
CA GLY A 187 0.46 -44.84 -33.89
C GLY A 187 1.25 -45.02 -35.18
N SER A 188 0.70 -44.48 -36.26
CA SER A 188 1.37 -44.38 -37.56
C SER A 188 2.49 -43.31 -37.55
N ASP A 189 3.25 -43.21 -38.63
CA ASP A 189 4.21 -42.09 -38.86
C ASP A 189 3.51 -40.72 -39.04
N THR A 190 2.18 -40.66 -39.00
CA THR A 190 1.42 -39.41 -39.16
C THR A 190 1.27 -38.69 -37.82
N ILE A 191 2.01 -37.60 -37.65
CA ILE A 191 1.87 -36.70 -36.49
C ILE A 191 0.52 -35.98 -36.56
N THR A 192 -0.28 -36.09 -35.50
CA THR A 192 -1.55 -35.37 -35.34
C THR A 192 -1.35 -34.04 -34.64
N ASP A 193 -0.48 -34.02 -33.62
CA ASP A 193 -0.06 -32.83 -32.88
C ASP A 193 1.46 -32.89 -32.65
N GLU A 194 2.17 -31.87 -33.11
CA GLU A 194 3.64 -31.73 -32.97
C GLU A 194 3.94 -30.84 -31.77
N ASP A 195 4.90 -31.24 -30.93
CA ASP A 195 5.34 -30.49 -29.73
C ASP A 195 4.14 -29.99 -28.90
N LEU A 196 3.20 -30.87 -28.57
CA LEU A 196 2.05 -30.52 -27.72
C LEU A 196 2.44 -30.63 -26.25
N CYS A 197 1.97 -29.70 -25.42
CA CYS A 197 2.15 -29.73 -23.98
C CYS A 197 1.68 -31.08 -23.43
N THR A 198 2.45 -31.71 -22.54
CA THR A 198 2.12 -33.02 -21.96
C THR A 198 0.86 -33.00 -21.10
N ASP A 199 0.39 -31.81 -20.73
CA ASP A 199 -0.82 -31.61 -19.96
C ASP A 199 -2.10 -31.72 -20.80
N ASP A 200 -1.96 -31.72 -22.13
CA ASP A 200 -3.04 -32.00 -23.08
C ASP A 200 -3.08 -33.49 -23.46
N ASP A 201 -4.31 -34.00 -23.65
CA ASP A 201 -4.57 -35.40 -24.04
C ASP A 201 -4.43 -35.67 -25.57
N GLY A 202 -3.89 -34.72 -26.34
CA GLY A 202 -3.78 -34.81 -27.80
C GLY A 202 -5.12 -34.83 -28.54
N ALA A 203 -5.08 -34.89 -29.88
CA ALA A 203 -6.27 -35.09 -30.69
C ALA A 203 -6.88 -36.49 -30.47
N THR A 204 -8.21 -36.58 -30.48
CA THR A 204 -8.93 -37.86 -30.37
C THR A 204 -8.47 -38.85 -31.45
N GLY A 205 -8.10 -40.07 -31.04
CA GLY A 205 -7.55 -41.10 -31.93
C GLY A 205 -6.05 -40.95 -32.16
N SER A 206 -5.33 -40.35 -31.23
CA SER A 206 -3.87 -40.23 -31.27
C SER A 206 -3.23 -40.96 -30.09
N VAL A 207 -1.99 -41.40 -30.28
CA VAL A 207 -1.15 -42.07 -29.28
C VAL A 207 0.26 -41.51 -29.28
N LEU A 208 1.09 -41.92 -28.32
CA LEU A 208 2.44 -41.36 -28.07
C LEU A 208 3.58 -42.13 -28.76
N ASN A 209 3.25 -43.09 -29.62
CA ASN A 209 4.22 -43.93 -30.30
C ASN A 209 3.98 -43.89 -31.81
N SER A 210 5.02 -44.23 -32.57
CA SER A 210 5.01 -44.34 -34.03
C SER A 210 5.32 -45.79 -34.41
N ASP A 211 4.66 -46.74 -33.74
CA ASP A 211 4.97 -48.17 -33.79
C ASP A 211 4.02 -48.99 -34.69
N ASP A 212 3.07 -48.35 -35.37
CA ASP A 212 2.16 -49.00 -36.32
C ASP A 212 2.78 -49.10 -37.72
N ALA A 213 2.85 -50.33 -38.25
CA ALA A 213 3.34 -50.58 -39.59
C ALA A 213 2.22 -50.71 -40.64
N ASP A 214 0.95 -50.84 -40.23
CA ASP A 214 -0.24 -50.91 -41.08
C ASP A 214 -1.48 -50.37 -40.37
N ASP A 215 -1.71 -49.08 -40.54
CA ASP A 215 -2.83 -48.28 -40.02
C ASP A 215 -4.25 -48.77 -40.40
N ALA A 216 -4.39 -49.93 -41.05
CA ALA A 216 -5.67 -50.57 -41.37
C ALA A 216 -5.86 -51.92 -40.65
N CYS A 217 -4.89 -52.35 -39.86
CA CYS A 217 -4.87 -53.61 -39.13
C CYS A 217 -4.47 -53.40 -37.67
N THR A 218 -5.35 -53.82 -36.75
CA THR A 218 -5.17 -53.64 -35.29
C THR A 218 -4.07 -54.53 -34.69
N SER A 219 -3.15 -55.02 -35.53
CA SER A 219 -2.00 -55.80 -35.16
C SER A 219 -0.90 -55.65 -36.21
N ASN A 220 0.35 -55.69 -35.77
CA ASN A 220 1.49 -55.83 -36.68
C ASN A 220 1.74 -57.30 -37.09
N GLU A 221 0.73 -58.17 -36.97
CA GLU A 221 0.83 -59.61 -37.24
C GLU A 221 0.06 -60.00 -38.51
N TYR A 222 0.75 -60.71 -39.39
CA TYR A 222 0.20 -61.15 -40.67
C TYR A 222 0.33 -62.65 -40.84
N GLN A 223 -0.68 -63.24 -41.45
CA GLN A 223 -0.68 -64.66 -41.77
C GLN A 223 -1.18 -64.93 -43.19
N ASP A 224 -0.47 -65.83 -43.87
CA ASP A 224 -0.94 -66.46 -45.10
C ASP A 224 -1.93 -67.59 -44.77
N TRP A 225 -3.01 -67.64 -45.53
CA TRP A 225 -4.02 -68.70 -45.46
C TRP A 225 -3.85 -69.66 -46.64
N TYR A 226 -3.93 -70.95 -46.33
CA TYR A 226 -3.67 -72.04 -47.27
C TYR A 226 -4.93 -72.89 -47.49
N LEU A 227 -5.14 -73.38 -48.72
CA LEU A 227 -6.32 -74.17 -49.08
C LEU A 227 -6.32 -75.52 -48.35
N ASP A 228 -7.34 -75.77 -47.53
CA ASP A 228 -7.71 -77.09 -46.98
C ASP A 228 -8.96 -77.62 -47.70
N ALA A 229 -8.76 -78.52 -48.67
CA ALA A 229 -9.83 -79.02 -49.53
C ALA A 229 -10.51 -80.28 -48.98
N ASP A 230 -9.85 -81.00 -48.06
CA ASP A 230 -10.30 -82.26 -47.49
C ASP A 230 -10.73 -82.16 -46.00
N GLY A 231 -10.52 -81.02 -45.37
CA GLY A 231 -11.06 -80.65 -44.06
C GLY A 231 -10.34 -81.30 -42.88
N ASP A 232 -9.02 -81.44 -42.97
CA ASP A 232 -8.18 -82.07 -41.94
C ASP A 232 -7.35 -81.09 -41.09
N ASP A 233 -7.58 -79.78 -41.26
CA ASP A 233 -6.89 -78.68 -40.60
C ASP A 233 -5.40 -78.52 -41.01
N LEU A 234 -4.96 -79.13 -42.13
CA LEU A 234 -3.62 -78.94 -42.71
C LEU A 234 -3.70 -78.31 -44.11
N GLY A 235 -3.21 -77.08 -44.23
CA GLY A 235 -3.19 -76.36 -45.51
C GLY A 235 -2.25 -76.97 -46.56
N SER A 236 -2.66 -76.88 -47.83
CA SER A 236 -1.82 -77.23 -49.00
C SER A 236 -0.83 -76.11 -49.38
N ASP A 237 0.02 -76.32 -50.39
CA ASP A 237 0.94 -75.28 -50.91
C ASP A 237 0.23 -74.14 -51.68
N ILE A 238 -1.11 -74.15 -51.78
CA ILE A 238 -1.89 -73.12 -52.47
C ILE A 238 -2.33 -72.08 -51.45
N ILE A 239 -1.79 -70.86 -51.58
CA ILE A 239 -2.23 -69.69 -50.81
C ILE A 239 -3.59 -69.23 -51.34
N THR A 240 -4.60 -69.18 -50.47
CA THR A 240 -5.92 -68.64 -50.80
C THR A 240 -5.99 -67.14 -50.54
N ASN A 241 -5.32 -66.68 -49.48
CA ASN A 241 -5.18 -65.28 -49.13
C ASN A 241 -3.79 -65.08 -48.54
N ALA A 242 -3.03 -64.12 -49.05
CA ALA A 242 -1.72 -63.78 -48.55
C ALA A 242 -1.81 -62.54 -47.66
N ASP A 243 -0.89 -62.42 -46.70
CA ASP A 243 -0.66 -61.21 -45.88
C ASP A 243 -1.96 -60.64 -45.26
N LEU A 244 -2.81 -61.52 -44.72
CA LEU A 244 -4.00 -61.07 -44.00
C LEU A 244 -3.66 -60.74 -42.55
N CYS A 245 -4.16 -59.59 -42.10
CA CYS A 245 -4.21 -59.16 -40.70
C CYS A 245 -4.79 -60.27 -39.80
N THR A 246 -4.13 -60.55 -38.67
CA THR A 246 -4.55 -61.60 -37.71
C THR A 246 -4.56 -61.15 -36.26
#